data_AF-A0A5N9CVP9-F1
#
_entry.id   AF-A0A5N9CVP9-F1
#
_cell.length_a   1.000
_cell.length_b   1.000
_cell.length_c   1.000
_cell.angle_alpha   90.00
_cell.angle_beta   90.00
_cell.angle_gamma   90.00
#
_symmetry.space_group_name_H-M   'P 1'
#
loop_
_entity.id
_entity.type
_entity.pdbx_description
1 polymer ?
#
loop_
_entity_poly.entity_id
_entity_poly.type
_entity_poly.pdbx_seq_one_letter_code
_entity_poly.pdbx_strand_id
1 'polypeptide(L)'
;LAPFSDEIFAPVYRPLRPDMEEDRKYCIGFAVPVATPGLKFICRPSHDTGGPLADYPLSGQFDEMDALAIFDDVLIPWERVFIYDDIELANMTVQKVTLWRQYMQQVAVKNIAKLEFILGIVHGITESIGIGVYAHVQEKNAEVIDTLETVRAYMRAAEADAAPYEGEGLWPAAEPWIAMRNWYPDAYSRVAAIVEQLAAGGLMLTPTEEDMSGPLAGEIGKYYQGASIDARRKVRLFRLAWDLIGTQFGSRQTLYERFFNGDVVQLRQRRYATYDYSRADASLELFMSELEGG
;
A
#
# COMPACT_ATOMS: atom_id res chain seq x y z
N LEU A 1 -8.46 -1.54 10.07
CA LEU A 1 -8.82 -2.94 10.41
C LEU A 1 -9.17 -3.15 11.88
N ALA A 2 -8.51 -2.46 12.82
CA ALA A 2 -8.63 -2.74 14.27
C ALA A 2 -10.07 -2.95 14.81
N PRO A 3 -11.13 -2.24 14.38
CA PRO A 3 -12.49 -2.46 14.88
C PRO A 3 -13.11 -3.81 14.46
N PHE A 4 -12.56 -4.47 13.45
CA PHE A 4 -13.05 -5.74 12.89
C PHE A 4 -12.17 -6.94 13.28
N SER A 5 -11.01 -6.70 13.89
CA SER A 5 -10.09 -7.76 14.30
C SER A 5 -10.57 -8.44 15.58
N ASP A 6 -10.20 -9.70 15.81
CA ASP A 6 -10.46 -10.37 17.10
C ASP A 6 -9.59 -9.77 18.22
N GLU A 7 -8.33 -9.45 17.89
CA GLU A 7 -7.34 -8.92 18.82
C GLU A 7 -6.61 -7.71 18.25
N ILE A 8 -6.11 -6.86 19.15
CA ILE A 8 -5.17 -5.78 18.84
C ILE A 8 -3.80 -6.13 19.43
N PHE A 9 -2.78 -6.08 18.59
CA PHE A 9 -1.39 -6.20 18.99
C PHE A 9 -0.77 -4.80 19.13
N ALA A 10 -0.23 -4.50 20.30
CA ALA A 10 0.45 -3.25 20.62
C ALA A 10 1.94 -3.55 20.86
N PRO A 11 2.79 -3.53 19.81
CA PRO A 11 4.23 -3.72 19.97
C PRO A 11 4.94 -2.45 20.43
N VAL A 12 6.16 -2.61 20.94
CA VAL A 12 7.12 -1.51 20.98
C VAL A 12 7.56 -1.22 19.54
N TYR A 13 7.19 -0.05 19.02
CA TYR A 13 7.38 0.26 17.59
C TYR A 13 8.59 1.16 17.29
N ARG A 14 9.14 1.84 18.30
CA ARG A 14 10.34 2.69 18.17
C ARG A 14 11.40 2.27 19.18
N PRO A 15 12.69 2.52 18.89
CA PRO A 15 13.71 2.42 19.92
C PRO A 15 13.39 3.33 21.12
N LEU A 16 13.62 2.80 22.31
CA LEU A 16 13.48 3.48 23.60
C LEU A 16 14.87 3.83 24.14
N ARG A 17 15.00 5.01 24.75
CA ARG A 17 16.25 5.53 25.30
C ARG A 17 16.40 5.06 26.75
N PRO A 18 17.45 4.29 27.08
CA PRO A 18 17.63 3.73 28.43
C PRO A 18 17.80 4.79 29.52
N ASP A 19 18.36 5.94 29.18
CA ASP A 19 18.66 7.06 30.07
C ASP A 19 17.45 7.97 30.34
N MET A 20 16.32 7.72 29.67
CA MET A 20 15.11 8.52 29.79
C MET A 20 14.02 7.75 30.53
N GLU A 21 13.80 8.10 31.79
CA GLU A 21 12.76 7.50 32.65
C GLU A 21 11.35 7.56 32.02
N GLU A 22 11.10 8.56 31.19
CA GLU A 22 9.84 8.68 30.45
C GLU A 22 9.64 7.54 29.44
N ASP A 23 10.71 7.11 28.74
CA ASP A 23 10.64 6.02 27.76
C ASP A 23 10.33 4.67 28.44
N ARG A 24 10.70 4.51 29.72
CA ARG A 24 10.40 3.34 30.54
C ARG A 24 8.90 3.09 30.69
N LYS A 25 8.10 4.16 30.77
CA LYS A 25 6.62 4.09 30.84
C LYS A 25 5.98 3.53 29.57
N TYR A 26 6.68 3.64 28.43
CA TYR A 26 6.23 3.12 27.14
C TYR A 26 6.88 1.77 26.79
N CYS A 27 7.65 1.20 27.72
CA CYS A 27 8.32 -0.09 27.55
C CYS A 27 7.36 -1.26 27.84
N ILE A 28 6.31 -1.38 27.02
CA ILE A 28 5.30 -2.41 27.16
C ILE A 28 4.86 -2.90 25.78
N GLY A 29 4.76 -4.23 25.62
CA GLY A 29 4.29 -4.88 24.40
C GLY A 29 3.33 -6.01 24.73
N PHE A 30 2.13 -6.02 24.15
CA PHE A 30 1.05 -6.94 24.51
C PHE A 30 0.04 -7.16 23.38
N ALA A 31 -0.84 -8.14 23.53
CA ALA A 31 -2.02 -8.31 22.68
C ALA A 31 -3.29 -8.58 23.49
N VAL A 32 -4.39 -7.92 23.16
CA VAL A 32 -5.68 -8.10 23.87
C VAL A 32 -6.85 -8.20 22.90
N PRO A 33 -7.96 -8.87 23.28
CA PRO A 33 -9.17 -8.87 22.49
C PRO A 33 -9.68 -7.45 22.25
N VAL A 34 -10.22 -7.15 21.07
CA VAL A 34 -10.77 -5.81 20.79
C VAL A 34 -11.96 -5.47 21.69
N ALA A 35 -12.64 -6.50 22.21
CA ALA A 35 -13.76 -6.38 23.15
C ALA A 35 -13.33 -6.20 24.61
N THR A 36 -12.03 -6.03 24.90
CA THR A 36 -11.54 -5.86 26.27
C THR A 36 -12.15 -4.60 26.91
N PRO A 37 -12.73 -4.68 28.12
CA PRO A 37 -13.26 -3.51 28.82
C PRO A 37 -12.23 -2.38 28.91
N GLY A 38 -12.65 -1.15 28.57
CA GLY A 38 -11.79 0.04 28.54
C GLY A 38 -11.14 0.32 27.18
N LEU A 39 -11.04 -0.68 26.29
CA LEU A 39 -10.57 -0.47 24.92
C LEU A 39 -11.71 0.11 24.06
N LYS A 40 -11.48 1.29 23.51
CA LYS A 40 -12.46 2.05 22.72
C LYS A 40 -11.85 2.45 21.38
N PHE A 41 -12.69 2.62 20.36
CA PHE A 41 -12.27 3.07 19.04
C PHE A 41 -13.01 4.33 18.63
N ILE A 42 -12.27 5.36 18.19
CA ILE A 42 -12.83 6.50 17.48
C ILE A 42 -12.56 6.29 15.99
N CYS A 43 -13.61 5.97 15.24
CA CYS A 43 -13.54 5.72 13.81
C CYS A 43 -13.59 7.03 13.00
N ARG A 44 -12.89 7.07 11.87
CA ARG A 44 -13.18 8.06 10.83
C ARG A 44 -14.59 7.84 10.22
N PRO A 45 -15.14 8.79 9.46
CA PRO A 45 -16.33 8.52 8.66
C PRO A 45 -16.13 7.31 7.73
N SER A 46 -17.15 6.45 7.62
CA SER A 46 -17.12 5.36 6.64
C SER A 46 -17.28 5.91 5.23
N HIS A 47 -16.57 5.30 4.29
CA HIS A 47 -16.68 5.59 2.87
C HIS A 47 -17.72 4.70 2.18
N ASP A 48 -18.14 3.61 2.83
CA ASP A 48 -19.34 2.90 2.42
C ASP A 48 -20.57 3.72 2.80
N THR A 49 -21.28 4.20 1.78
CA THR A 49 -22.48 5.04 1.93
C THR A 49 -23.78 4.23 1.86
N GLY A 50 -23.70 2.91 1.68
CA GLY A 50 -24.86 2.04 1.48
C GLY A 50 -25.54 2.21 0.11
N GLY A 51 -24.89 2.91 -0.83
CA GLY A 51 -25.37 3.11 -2.19
C GLY A 51 -25.20 1.87 -3.09
N PRO A 52 -25.70 1.93 -4.33
CA PRO A 52 -25.54 0.84 -5.29
C PRO A 52 -24.07 0.55 -5.60
N LEU A 53 -23.67 -0.73 -5.60
CA LEU A 53 -22.31 -1.15 -5.95
C LEU A 53 -21.92 -0.79 -7.39
N ALA A 54 -22.88 -0.59 -8.28
CA ALA A 54 -22.58 -0.11 -9.63
C ALA A 54 -22.06 1.34 -9.64
N ASP A 55 -22.41 2.13 -8.61
CA ASP A 55 -21.95 3.51 -8.46
C ASP A 55 -20.66 3.62 -7.66
N TYR A 56 -20.50 2.75 -6.65
CA TYR A 56 -19.39 2.71 -5.69
C TYR A 56 -18.85 1.28 -5.51
N PRO A 57 -18.25 0.68 -6.55
CA PRO A 57 -17.93 -0.75 -6.55
C PRO A 57 -16.83 -1.16 -5.57
N LEU A 58 -15.94 -0.24 -5.20
CA LEU A 58 -14.83 -0.52 -4.30
C LEU A 58 -15.13 -0.04 -2.88
N SER A 59 -15.54 1.21 -2.72
CA SER A 59 -15.83 1.80 -1.40
C SER A 59 -16.99 1.10 -0.69
N GLY A 60 -18.00 0.62 -1.43
CA GLY A 60 -19.12 -0.14 -0.86
C GLY A 60 -18.79 -1.58 -0.40
N GLN A 61 -17.54 -2.04 -0.55
CA GLN A 61 -17.16 -3.41 -0.19
C GLN A 61 -15.80 -3.53 0.52
N PHE A 62 -14.87 -2.62 0.25
CA PHE A 62 -13.48 -2.74 0.66
C PHE A 62 -13.01 -1.61 1.57
N ASP A 63 -13.93 -0.83 2.16
CA ASP A 63 -13.60 0.24 3.11
C ASP A 63 -13.04 -0.32 4.43
N GLU A 64 -11.72 -0.25 4.60
CA GLU A 64 -11.07 -0.62 5.84
C GLU A 64 -11.03 0.54 6.83
N MET A 65 -11.79 0.43 7.92
CA MET A 65 -11.87 1.50 8.92
C MET A 65 -10.52 1.80 9.58
N ASP A 66 -10.13 3.08 9.52
CA ASP A 66 -9.02 3.65 10.27
C ASP A 66 -9.57 4.26 11.56
N ALA A 67 -9.08 3.81 12.70
CA ALA A 67 -9.60 4.22 14.00
C ALA A 67 -8.48 4.50 14.99
N LEU A 68 -8.70 5.52 15.83
CA LEU A 68 -7.88 5.75 17.02
C LEU A 68 -8.31 4.75 18.09
N ALA A 69 -7.39 3.89 18.52
CA ALA A 69 -7.57 3.03 19.68
C ALA A 69 -7.26 3.81 20.97
N ILE A 70 -8.16 3.75 21.94
CA ILE A 70 -8.04 4.37 23.26
C ILE A 70 -8.05 3.25 24.29
N PHE A 71 -7.01 3.20 25.12
CA PHE A 71 -6.91 2.29 26.25
C PHE A 71 -7.23 3.07 27.53
N ASP A 72 -8.49 3.03 27.95
CA ASP A 72 -8.99 3.72 29.14
C ASP A 72 -9.01 2.74 30.32
N ASP A 73 -7.96 2.77 31.16
CA ASP A 73 -7.73 1.87 32.30
C ASP A 73 -7.95 0.37 31.97
N VAL A 74 -7.40 -0.07 30.82
CA VAL A 74 -7.51 -1.46 30.35
C VAL A 74 -6.59 -2.37 31.16
N LEU A 75 -7.17 -3.40 31.79
CA LEU A 75 -6.39 -4.47 32.42
C LEU A 75 -5.81 -5.40 31.36
N ILE A 76 -4.47 -5.43 31.26
CA ILE A 76 -3.74 -6.36 30.40
C ILE A 76 -3.32 -7.58 31.25
N PRO A 77 -3.84 -8.79 30.96
CA PRO A 77 -3.41 -10.00 31.67
C PRO A 77 -1.93 -10.31 31.43
N TRP A 78 -1.22 -10.79 32.45
CA TRP A 78 0.22 -11.06 32.37
C TRP A 78 0.59 -12.09 31.31
N GLU A 79 -0.26 -13.08 31.08
CA GLU A 79 -0.13 -14.10 30.04
C GLU A 79 -0.21 -13.53 28.60
N ARG A 80 -0.61 -12.26 28.45
CA ARG A 80 -0.70 -11.53 27.19
C ARG A 80 0.37 -10.46 27.02
N VAL A 81 1.29 -10.35 27.98
CA VAL A 81 2.41 -9.41 27.96
C VAL A 81 3.64 -10.09 27.38
N PHE A 82 4.20 -9.52 26.32
CA PHE A 82 5.42 -10.01 25.66
C PHE A 82 6.66 -9.24 26.11
N ILE A 83 6.51 -7.96 26.43
CA ILE A 83 7.58 -7.07 26.88
C ILE A 83 7.03 -6.20 28.01
N TYR A 84 7.76 -6.09 29.12
CA TYR A 84 7.44 -5.20 30.22
C TYR A 84 8.71 -4.73 30.92
N ASP A 85 8.90 -3.42 30.97
CA ASP A 85 9.94 -2.73 31.75
C ASP A 85 11.41 -3.12 31.45
N ASP A 86 11.61 -3.82 30.32
CA ASP A 86 12.91 -4.24 29.80
C ASP A 86 13.21 -3.53 28.46
N ILE A 87 13.90 -2.40 28.57
CA ILE A 87 14.25 -1.55 27.42
C ILE A 87 15.23 -2.25 26.48
N GLU A 88 16.13 -3.07 27.03
CA GLU A 88 17.11 -3.81 26.23
C GLU A 88 16.40 -4.82 25.34
N LEU A 89 15.53 -5.64 25.94
CA LEU A 89 14.68 -6.59 25.21
C LEU A 89 13.80 -5.86 24.19
N ALA A 90 13.15 -4.76 24.58
CA ALA A 90 12.30 -3.98 23.70
C ALA A 90 13.04 -3.51 22.43
N ASN A 91 14.24 -2.94 22.60
CA ASN A 91 15.08 -2.48 21.50
C ASN A 91 15.60 -3.63 20.64
N MET A 92 15.92 -4.78 21.25
CA MET A 92 16.28 -5.98 20.51
C MET A 92 15.15 -6.43 19.59
N THR A 93 13.89 -6.40 20.04
CA THR A 93 12.73 -6.73 19.19
C THR A 93 12.66 -5.86 17.94
N VAL A 94 12.80 -4.55 18.08
CA VAL A 94 12.73 -3.61 16.94
C VAL A 94 13.82 -3.89 15.89
N GLN A 95 14.98 -4.40 16.30
CA GLN A 95 16.13 -4.65 15.42
C GLN A 95 16.17 -6.07 14.85
N LYS A 96 15.94 -7.07 15.70
CA LYS A 96 16.16 -8.50 15.41
C LYS A 96 14.89 -9.23 15.01
N VAL A 97 13.73 -8.80 15.52
CA VAL A 97 12.44 -9.41 15.14
C VAL A 97 12.03 -8.85 13.78
N THR A 98 12.44 -9.57 12.74
CA THR A 98 12.30 -9.21 11.33
C THR A 98 10.88 -9.40 10.80
N LEU A 99 9.84 -9.09 11.60
CA LEU A 99 8.42 -9.14 11.20
C LEU A 99 8.18 -8.47 9.84
N TRP A 100 8.90 -7.36 9.59
CA TRP A 100 8.84 -6.66 8.33
C TRP A 100 9.29 -7.47 7.12
N ARG A 101 10.23 -8.40 7.26
CA ARG A 101 10.59 -9.28 6.13
C ARG A 101 9.46 -10.21 5.73
N GLN A 102 8.60 -10.58 6.69
CA GLN A 102 7.45 -11.45 6.45
C GLN A 102 6.25 -10.66 5.95
N TYR A 103 5.84 -9.59 6.66
CA TYR A 103 4.67 -8.83 6.22
C TYR A 103 4.92 -8.14 4.87
N MET A 104 6.16 -7.79 4.52
CA MET A 104 6.46 -7.21 3.20
C MET A 104 6.21 -8.18 2.05
N GLN A 105 6.29 -9.49 2.27
CA GLN A 105 5.85 -10.47 1.28
C GLN A 105 4.33 -10.36 1.04
N GLN A 106 3.54 -10.27 2.12
CA GLN A 106 2.09 -10.06 2.01
C GLN A 106 1.77 -8.73 1.30
N VAL A 107 2.53 -7.67 1.59
CA VAL A 107 2.40 -6.36 0.92
C VAL A 107 2.69 -6.50 -0.57
N ALA A 108 3.74 -7.25 -0.97
CA ALA A 108 4.06 -7.51 -2.37
C ALA A 108 2.92 -8.24 -3.09
N VAL A 109 2.38 -9.30 -2.50
CA VAL A 109 1.24 -10.06 -3.04
C VAL A 109 0.02 -9.15 -3.23
N LYS A 110 -0.33 -8.36 -2.21
CA LYS A 110 -1.43 -7.38 -2.27
C LYS A 110 -1.18 -6.34 -3.37
N ASN A 111 0.04 -5.83 -3.48
CA ASN A 111 0.42 -4.84 -4.50
C ASN A 111 0.33 -5.42 -5.92
N ILE A 112 0.76 -6.65 -6.15
CA ILE A 112 0.66 -7.35 -7.44
C ILE A 112 -0.81 -7.46 -7.85
N ALA A 113 -1.67 -8.00 -6.97
CA ALA A 113 -3.09 -8.15 -7.26
C ALA A 113 -3.76 -6.78 -7.55
N LYS A 114 -3.41 -5.74 -6.78
CA LYS A 114 -3.91 -4.38 -7.00
C LYS A 114 -3.44 -3.83 -8.36
N LEU A 115 -2.17 -3.97 -8.71
CA LEU A 115 -1.63 -3.48 -9.99
C LEU A 115 -2.20 -4.22 -11.19
N GLU A 116 -2.42 -5.54 -11.11
CA GLU A 116 -3.10 -6.32 -12.15
C GLU A 116 -4.52 -5.78 -12.38
N PHE A 117 -5.25 -5.50 -11.30
CA PHE A 117 -6.58 -4.91 -11.38
C PHE A 117 -6.57 -3.51 -12.00
N ILE A 118 -5.62 -2.66 -11.59
CA ILE A 118 -5.43 -1.32 -12.17
C ILE A 118 -5.06 -1.40 -13.65
N LEU A 119 -4.17 -2.33 -14.04
CA LEU A 119 -3.80 -2.54 -15.43
C LEU A 119 -5.02 -2.93 -16.27
N GLY A 120 -5.90 -3.79 -15.73
CA GLY A 120 -7.19 -4.11 -16.36
C GLY A 120 -8.09 -2.87 -16.55
N ILE A 121 -8.14 -1.97 -15.58
CA ILE A 121 -8.87 -0.70 -15.67
C ILE A 121 -8.26 0.21 -16.75
N VAL A 122 -6.93 0.40 -16.73
CA VAL A 122 -6.19 1.25 -17.67
C VAL A 122 -6.33 0.74 -19.11
N HIS A 123 -6.19 -0.57 -19.31
CA HIS A 123 -6.40 -1.20 -20.61
C HIS A 123 -7.86 -1.07 -21.06
N GLY A 124 -8.82 -1.32 -20.16
CA GLY A 124 -10.24 -1.14 -20.43
C GLY A 124 -10.60 0.30 -20.84
N ILE A 125 -10.03 1.31 -20.17
CA ILE A 125 -10.23 2.72 -20.52
C ILE A 125 -9.69 2.98 -21.92
N THR A 126 -8.45 2.55 -22.18
CA THR A 126 -7.76 2.71 -23.46
C THR A 126 -8.59 2.15 -24.62
N GLU A 127 -9.07 0.92 -24.50
CA GLU A 127 -9.90 0.25 -25.51
C GLU A 127 -11.31 0.85 -25.62
N SER A 128 -11.91 1.26 -24.49
CA SER A 128 -13.26 1.82 -24.49
C SER A 128 -13.35 3.19 -25.15
N ILE A 129 -12.31 4.01 -25.04
CA ILE A 129 -12.25 5.31 -25.73
C ILE A 129 -11.71 5.12 -27.16
N GLY A 130 -10.89 4.09 -27.41
CA GLY A 130 -10.23 3.86 -28.70
C GLY A 130 -8.95 4.69 -28.87
N ILE A 131 -8.24 4.97 -27.77
CA ILE A 131 -7.05 5.84 -27.75
C ILE A 131 -5.72 5.06 -27.76
N GLY A 132 -5.77 3.72 -27.83
CA GLY A 132 -4.58 2.85 -27.79
C GLY A 132 -3.61 3.02 -28.95
N VAL A 133 -4.01 3.71 -30.02
CA VAL A 133 -3.15 4.01 -31.17
C VAL A 133 -2.11 5.09 -30.91
N TYR A 134 -2.30 5.92 -29.87
CA TYR A 134 -1.41 7.04 -29.59
C TYR A 134 -0.20 6.61 -28.76
N ALA A 135 1.01 6.96 -29.20
CA ALA A 135 2.25 6.57 -28.54
C ALA A 135 2.32 6.97 -27.05
N HIS A 136 1.83 8.16 -26.71
CA HIS A 136 1.81 8.63 -25.31
C HIS A 136 0.82 7.87 -24.41
N VAL A 137 -0.17 7.18 -24.99
CA VAL A 137 -1.08 6.28 -24.26
C VAL A 137 -0.44 4.92 -24.06
N GLN A 138 0.21 4.39 -25.10
CA GLN A 138 0.96 3.14 -25.03
C GLN A 138 2.09 3.22 -24.00
N GLU A 139 2.82 4.32 -23.97
CA GLU A 139 3.86 4.61 -22.97
C GLU A 139 3.32 4.55 -21.53
N LYS A 140 2.16 5.13 -21.26
CA LYS A 140 1.52 5.08 -19.93
C LYS A 140 1.03 3.69 -19.54
N ASN A 141 0.47 2.95 -20.51
CA ASN A 141 0.08 1.56 -20.28
C ASN A 141 1.34 0.72 -19.95
N ALA A 142 2.43 0.92 -20.69
CA ALA A 142 3.71 0.25 -20.44
C ALA A 142 4.27 0.57 -19.05
N GLU A 143 4.19 1.81 -18.59
CA GLU A 143 4.66 2.19 -17.25
C GLU A 143 3.90 1.45 -16.12
N VAL A 144 2.60 1.19 -16.28
CA VAL A 144 1.82 0.37 -15.34
C VAL A 144 2.25 -1.11 -15.40
N ILE A 145 2.51 -1.63 -16.61
CA ILE A 145 3.02 -3.00 -16.82
C ILE A 145 4.38 -3.16 -16.14
N ASP A 146 5.32 -2.25 -16.40
CA ASP A 146 6.67 -2.29 -15.83
C ASP A 146 6.64 -2.14 -14.31
N THR A 147 5.71 -1.35 -13.77
CA THR A 147 5.49 -1.25 -12.32
C THR A 147 5.04 -2.59 -11.74
N LEU A 148 4.10 -3.29 -12.39
CA LEU A 148 3.66 -4.63 -11.99
C LEU A 148 4.81 -5.65 -12.03
N GLU A 149 5.55 -5.71 -13.14
CA GLU A 149 6.65 -6.66 -13.28
C GLU A 149 7.80 -6.36 -12.31
N THR A 150 8.04 -5.09 -11.99
CA THR A 150 9.05 -4.69 -10.99
C THR A 150 8.69 -5.24 -9.60
N VAL A 151 7.41 -5.16 -9.18
CA VAL A 151 6.97 -5.72 -7.90
C VAL A 151 7.09 -7.25 -7.90
N ARG A 152 6.72 -7.92 -9.01
CA ARG A 152 6.92 -9.37 -9.17
C ARG A 152 8.39 -9.76 -9.08
N ALA A 153 9.29 -8.96 -9.67
CA ALA A 153 10.73 -9.18 -9.61
C ALA A 153 11.26 -9.05 -8.17
N TYR A 154 10.82 -8.04 -7.40
CA TYR A 154 11.18 -7.93 -5.98
C TYR A 154 10.72 -9.15 -5.18
N MET A 155 9.48 -9.59 -5.37
CA MET A 155 8.94 -10.77 -4.70
C MET A 155 9.76 -12.01 -5.03
N ARG A 156 10.04 -12.23 -6.32
CA ARG A 156 10.81 -13.38 -6.77
C ARG A 156 12.23 -13.39 -6.20
N ALA A 157 12.91 -12.25 -6.21
CA ALA A 157 14.26 -12.13 -5.66
C ALA A 157 14.27 -12.37 -4.15
N ALA A 158 13.30 -11.81 -3.42
CA ALA A 158 13.19 -12.01 -1.98
C ALA A 158 13.01 -13.48 -1.58
N GLU A 159 12.20 -14.20 -2.35
CA GLU A 159 11.92 -15.63 -2.12
C GLU A 159 13.07 -16.53 -2.60
N ALA A 160 13.68 -16.22 -3.74
CA ALA A 160 14.78 -17.01 -4.29
C ALA A 160 16.03 -16.95 -3.40
N ASP A 161 16.30 -15.77 -2.82
CA ASP A 161 17.44 -15.54 -1.93
C ASP A 161 17.05 -15.69 -0.45
N ALA A 162 15.89 -16.30 -0.16
CA ALA A 162 15.48 -16.57 1.20
C ALA A 162 16.48 -17.49 1.90
N ALA A 163 16.83 -17.13 3.14
CA ALA A 163 17.87 -17.82 3.90
C ALA A 163 17.48 -17.94 5.37
N PRO A 164 18.10 -18.88 6.12
CA PRO A 164 18.03 -18.85 7.57
C PRO A 164 18.51 -17.50 8.10
N TYR A 165 17.88 -17.05 9.18
CA TYR A 165 18.27 -15.85 9.92
C TYR A 165 18.37 -16.21 11.42
N GLU A 166 18.14 -15.26 12.33
CA GLU A 166 18.01 -15.55 13.75
C GLU A 166 16.76 -16.41 14.02
N GLY A 167 16.95 -17.51 14.76
CA GLY A 167 15.87 -18.45 15.11
C GLY A 167 15.66 -19.58 14.10
N GLU A 168 14.48 -20.20 14.14
CA GLU A 168 14.09 -21.29 13.23
C GLU A 168 13.33 -20.76 12.02
N GLY A 169 13.52 -21.40 10.86
CA GLY A 169 12.79 -21.09 9.63
C GLY A 169 13.62 -20.34 8.58
N LEU A 170 12.92 -19.96 7.50
CA LEU A 170 13.48 -19.20 6.37
C LEU A 170 12.85 -17.82 6.33
N TRP A 171 13.69 -16.83 6.04
CA TRP A 171 13.28 -15.44 5.94
C TRP A 171 13.54 -14.95 4.53
N PRO A 172 12.58 -14.27 3.89
CA PRO A 172 12.82 -13.60 2.62
C PRO A 172 13.99 -12.63 2.71
N ALA A 173 14.73 -12.48 1.61
CA ALA A 173 15.87 -11.57 1.56
C ALA A 173 15.44 -10.12 1.82
N ALA A 174 16.27 -9.40 2.59
CA ALA A 174 15.96 -8.06 3.06
C ALA A 174 15.94 -7.02 1.93
N GLU A 175 16.92 -7.04 1.04
CA GLU A 175 17.15 -5.93 0.11
C GLU A 175 16.01 -5.70 -0.89
N PRO A 176 15.44 -6.73 -1.54
CA PRO A 176 14.29 -6.52 -2.41
C PRO A 176 13.11 -5.81 -1.71
N TRP A 177 12.87 -6.14 -0.44
CA TRP A 177 11.84 -5.48 0.37
C TRP A 177 12.18 -4.04 0.73
N ILE A 178 13.43 -3.74 1.08
CA ILE A 178 13.85 -2.36 1.39
C ILE A 178 13.74 -1.50 0.11
N ALA A 179 14.16 -2.03 -1.04
CA ALA A 179 14.04 -1.35 -2.33
C ALA A 179 12.57 -1.09 -2.67
N MET A 180 11.72 -2.12 -2.63
CA MET A 180 10.29 -2.00 -2.90
C MET A 180 9.62 -0.99 -1.95
N ARG A 181 9.88 -1.09 -0.64
CA ARG A 181 9.30 -0.19 0.38
C ARG A 181 9.63 1.28 0.11
N ASN A 182 10.83 1.56 -0.40
CA ASN A 182 11.28 2.93 -0.65
C ASN A 182 10.81 3.48 -2.00
N TRP A 183 10.56 2.62 -3.00
CA TRP A 183 10.21 3.03 -4.36
C TRP A 183 8.70 3.00 -4.63
N TYR A 184 7.99 1.97 -4.15
CA TYR A 184 6.59 1.72 -4.46
C TYR A 184 5.63 2.89 -4.15
N PRO A 185 5.79 3.66 -3.05
CA PRO A 185 4.98 4.86 -2.79
C PRO A 185 4.93 5.86 -3.95
N ASP A 186 6.07 6.11 -4.60
CA ASP A 186 6.17 7.05 -5.71
C ASP A 186 5.61 6.40 -6.99
N ALA A 187 5.91 5.12 -7.22
CA ALA A 187 5.39 4.36 -8.35
C ALA A 187 3.84 4.29 -8.32
N TYR A 188 3.24 4.01 -7.17
CA TYR A 188 1.78 3.97 -7.02
C TYR A 188 1.16 5.35 -7.27
N SER A 189 1.78 6.42 -6.77
CA SER A 189 1.33 7.80 -7.03
C SER A 189 1.31 8.11 -8.53
N ARG A 190 2.32 7.62 -9.26
CA ARG A 190 2.40 7.75 -10.71
C ARG A 190 1.35 6.90 -11.44
N VAL A 191 1.13 5.66 -11.02
CA VAL A 191 0.07 4.78 -11.54
C VAL A 191 -1.31 5.42 -11.37
N ALA A 192 -1.62 6.01 -10.22
CA ALA A 192 -2.87 6.73 -10.00
C ALA A 192 -3.01 7.93 -10.97
N ALA A 193 -1.95 8.72 -11.14
CA ALA A 193 -1.94 9.84 -12.08
C ALA A 193 -2.11 9.39 -13.54
N ILE A 194 -1.63 8.20 -13.92
CA ILE A 194 -1.86 7.62 -15.25
C ILE A 194 -3.35 7.34 -15.49
N VAL A 195 -4.05 6.78 -14.50
CA VAL A 195 -5.51 6.56 -14.59
C VAL A 195 -6.23 7.88 -14.82
N GLU A 196 -5.88 8.93 -14.06
CA GLU A 196 -6.42 10.28 -14.25
C GLU A 196 -6.15 10.84 -15.64
N GLN A 197 -4.91 10.72 -16.12
CA GLN A 197 -4.50 11.26 -17.42
C GLN A 197 -5.21 10.57 -18.59
N LEU A 198 -5.43 9.26 -18.52
CA LEU A 198 -6.07 8.49 -19.57
C LEU A 198 -7.60 8.64 -19.57
N ALA A 199 -8.22 8.69 -18.38
CA ALA A 199 -9.67 8.82 -18.26
C ALA A 199 -10.17 10.27 -18.34
N ALA A 200 -9.35 11.22 -17.87
CA ALA A 200 -9.57 12.67 -17.92
C ALA A 200 -11.01 13.07 -17.52
N GLY A 201 -11.65 13.94 -18.30
CA GLY A 201 -13.02 14.41 -18.04
C GLY A 201 -14.08 13.30 -18.04
N GLY A 202 -13.78 12.12 -18.58
CA GLY A 202 -14.69 10.97 -18.52
C GLY A 202 -14.96 10.49 -17.10
N LEU A 203 -14.05 10.75 -16.15
CA LEU A 203 -14.27 10.42 -14.73
C LEU A 203 -15.39 11.26 -14.09
N MET A 204 -15.57 12.50 -14.56
CA MET A 204 -16.61 13.41 -14.07
C MET A 204 -17.95 13.21 -14.76
N LEU A 205 -17.91 12.81 -16.02
CA LEU A 205 -19.09 12.63 -16.87
C LEU A 205 -19.58 11.19 -16.75
N THR A 206 -20.12 10.82 -15.59
CA THR A 206 -20.74 9.49 -15.38
C THR A 206 -22.15 9.61 -14.77
N PRO A 207 -23.21 9.17 -15.47
CA PRO A 207 -24.54 9.06 -14.88
C PRO A 207 -24.56 7.95 -13.83
N THR A 208 -25.49 8.03 -12.89
CA THR A 208 -25.70 7.00 -11.85
C THR A 208 -26.27 5.72 -12.46
N GLU A 209 -26.20 4.62 -11.71
CA GLU A 209 -26.85 3.37 -12.10
C GLU A 209 -28.37 3.53 -12.22
N GLU A 210 -28.98 4.40 -11.41
CA GLU A 210 -30.42 4.71 -11.49
C GLU A 210 -30.77 5.42 -12.81
N ASP A 211 -29.96 6.41 -13.20
CA ASP A 211 -30.15 7.18 -14.45
C ASP A 211 -30.19 6.29 -15.70
N MET A 212 -29.52 5.14 -15.66
CA MET A 212 -29.52 4.14 -16.75
C MET A 212 -30.90 3.56 -17.07
N SER A 213 -31.87 3.74 -16.17
CA SER A 213 -33.27 3.36 -16.35
C SER A 213 -34.23 4.56 -16.28
N GLY A 214 -33.68 5.78 -16.17
CA GLY A 214 -34.44 7.00 -16.03
C GLY A 214 -34.96 7.58 -17.36
N PRO A 215 -35.57 8.78 -17.32
CA PRO A 215 -36.15 9.42 -18.49
C PRO A 215 -35.17 9.67 -19.65
N LEU A 216 -33.87 9.78 -19.35
CA LEU A 216 -32.79 10.01 -20.33
C LEU A 216 -32.03 8.73 -20.70
N ALA A 217 -32.56 7.54 -20.38
CA ALA A 217 -31.86 6.27 -20.64
C ALA A 217 -31.50 6.08 -22.12
N GLY A 218 -32.36 6.54 -23.04
CA GLY A 218 -32.09 6.49 -24.49
C GLY A 218 -30.90 7.37 -24.89
N GLU A 219 -30.85 8.61 -24.40
CA GLU A 219 -29.75 9.54 -24.58
C GLU A 219 -28.47 9.02 -23.94
N ILE A 220 -28.55 8.46 -22.74
CA ILE A 220 -27.39 7.84 -22.07
C ILE A 220 -26.85 6.70 -22.94
N GLY A 221 -27.72 5.80 -23.40
CA GLY A 221 -27.35 4.72 -24.31
C GLY A 221 -26.64 5.19 -25.57
N LYS A 222 -27.06 6.33 -26.13
CA LYS A 222 -26.50 6.90 -27.35
C LYS A 222 -25.20 7.68 -27.15
N TYR A 223 -25.11 8.53 -26.13
CA TYR A 223 -24.01 9.49 -25.95
C TYR A 223 -22.89 9.00 -25.05
N TYR A 224 -23.14 8.00 -24.20
CA TYR A 224 -22.12 7.45 -23.29
C TYR A 224 -21.45 6.16 -23.80
N GLN A 225 -21.75 5.71 -25.02
CA GLN A 225 -21.07 4.55 -25.61
C GLN A 225 -19.57 4.77 -25.79
N GLY A 226 -18.81 3.68 -25.80
CA GLY A 226 -17.40 3.65 -26.14
C GLY A 226 -17.17 3.34 -27.61
N ALA A 227 -15.90 3.38 -28.03
CA ALA A 227 -15.48 2.91 -29.35
C ALA A 227 -15.72 1.40 -29.55
N SER A 228 -15.61 0.62 -28.46
CA SER A 228 -15.66 -0.84 -28.47
C SER A 228 -16.72 -1.45 -27.53
N ILE A 229 -17.40 -0.64 -26.72
CA ILE A 229 -18.33 -1.10 -25.66
C ILE A 229 -19.58 -0.22 -25.57
N ASP A 230 -20.66 -0.77 -25.04
CA ASP A 230 -21.89 -0.02 -24.79
C ASP A 230 -21.77 1.01 -23.64
N ALA A 231 -22.75 1.90 -23.56
CA ALA A 231 -22.79 2.98 -22.57
C ALA A 231 -22.77 2.48 -21.12
N ARG A 232 -23.52 1.41 -20.81
CA ARG A 232 -23.62 0.89 -19.44
C ARG A 232 -22.28 0.34 -18.97
N ARG A 233 -21.61 -0.43 -19.83
CA ARG A 233 -20.28 -0.98 -19.52
C ARG A 233 -19.24 0.12 -19.37
N LYS A 234 -19.25 1.13 -20.26
CA LYS A 234 -18.33 2.28 -20.18
C LYS A 234 -18.55 3.08 -18.90
N VAL A 235 -19.78 3.45 -18.57
CA VAL A 235 -20.05 4.21 -17.34
C VAL A 235 -19.58 3.45 -16.10
N ARG A 236 -19.89 2.15 -15.97
CA ARG A 236 -19.44 1.34 -14.83
C ARG A 236 -17.92 1.25 -14.74
N LEU A 237 -17.21 1.14 -15.87
CA LEU A 237 -15.75 1.18 -15.89
C LEU A 237 -15.20 2.52 -15.37
N PHE A 238 -15.79 3.64 -15.80
CA PHE A 238 -15.33 4.96 -15.37
C PHE A 238 -15.71 5.27 -13.91
N ARG A 239 -16.85 4.77 -13.41
CA ARG A 239 -17.18 4.86 -11.98
C ARG A 239 -16.24 4.01 -11.14
N LEU A 240 -15.89 2.80 -11.60
CA LEU A 240 -14.86 1.98 -10.97
C LEU A 240 -13.50 2.70 -10.91
N ALA A 241 -13.07 3.30 -12.03
CA ALA A 241 -11.85 4.08 -12.06
C ALA A 241 -11.92 5.28 -11.11
N TRP A 242 -13.04 6.00 -11.08
CA TRP A 242 -13.21 7.13 -10.16
C TRP A 242 -13.21 6.71 -8.69
N ASP A 243 -13.85 5.60 -8.34
CA ASP A 243 -13.87 5.08 -6.97
C ASP A 243 -12.49 4.59 -6.52
N LEU A 244 -11.65 4.12 -7.46
CA LEU A 244 -10.27 3.72 -7.18
C LEU A 244 -9.36 4.89 -6.77
N ILE A 245 -9.55 6.09 -7.32
CA ILE A 245 -8.61 7.22 -7.16
C ILE A 245 -9.22 8.50 -6.60
N GLY A 246 -10.44 8.87 -7.02
CA GLY A 246 -10.98 10.22 -6.84
C GLY A 246 -12.01 10.38 -5.72
N THR A 247 -12.65 9.30 -5.27
CA THR A 247 -13.55 9.34 -4.10
C THR A 247 -12.73 9.47 -2.80
N GLN A 248 -13.40 9.70 -1.67
CA GLN A 248 -12.72 9.70 -0.36
C GLN A 248 -11.98 8.37 -0.12
N PHE A 249 -12.57 7.25 -0.54
CA PHE A 249 -11.94 5.93 -0.51
C PHE A 249 -10.68 5.89 -1.39
N GLY A 250 -10.77 6.27 -2.67
CA GLY A 250 -9.62 6.25 -3.58
C GLY A 250 -8.48 7.16 -3.14
N SER A 251 -8.81 8.36 -2.66
CA SER A 251 -7.84 9.30 -2.09
C SER A 251 -7.18 8.75 -0.82
N ARG A 252 -7.95 8.10 0.07
CA ARG A 252 -7.43 7.40 1.26
C ARG A 252 -6.48 6.27 0.85
N GLN A 253 -6.80 5.50 -0.19
CA GLN A 253 -5.92 4.44 -0.70
C GLN A 253 -4.58 5.01 -1.18
N THR A 254 -4.58 6.14 -1.88
CA THR A 254 -3.33 6.82 -2.28
C THR A 254 -2.50 7.27 -1.09
N LEU A 255 -3.15 7.83 -0.05
CA LEU A 255 -2.46 8.20 1.19
C LEU A 255 -1.89 6.97 1.91
N TYR A 256 -2.66 5.88 1.96
CA TYR A 256 -2.27 4.60 2.53
C TYR A 256 -1.03 4.05 1.84
N GLU A 257 -1.03 3.87 0.52
CA GLU A 257 0.13 3.32 -0.19
C GLU A 257 1.37 4.21 -0.05
N ARG A 258 1.19 5.52 0.17
CA ARG A 258 2.29 6.46 0.38
C ARG A 258 2.96 6.31 1.75
N PHE A 259 2.18 6.11 2.82
CA PHE A 259 2.67 6.21 4.20
C PHE A 259 2.47 4.95 5.03
N PHE A 260 1.93 3.86 4.48
CA PHE A 260 1.66 2.61 5.20
C PHE A 260 2.88 2.08 5.95
N ASN A 261 4.07 2.17 5.34
CA ASN A 261 5.34 1.73 5.94
C ASN A 261 6.10 2.85 6.68
N GLY A 262 5.47 4.02 6.89
CA GLY A 262 6.08 5.21 7.49
C GLY A 262 6.53 6.27 6.48
N ASP A 263 7.19 7.30 6.97
CA ASP A 263 7.68 8.41 6.16
C ASP A 263 8.83 7.97 5.23
N VAL A 264 8.58 8.02 3.93
CA VAL A 264 9.53 7.64 2.87
C VAL A 264 10.85 8.40 2.98
N VAL A 265 10.83 9.67 3.43
CA VAL A 265 12.06 10.46 3.61
C VAL A 265 12.94 9.81 4.68
N GLN A 266 12.36 9.48 5.83
CA GLN A 266 13.10 8.81 6.92
C GLN A 266 13.59 7.43 6.50
N LEU A 267 12.77 6.67 5.74
CA LEU A 267 13.16 5.36 5.23
C LEU A 267 14.35 5.45 4.26
N ARG A 268 14.38 6.46 3.39
CA ARG A 268 15.49 6.72 2.45
C ARG A 268 16.73 7.25 3.16
N GLN A 269 16.58 8.12 4.14
CA GLN A 269 17.70 8.59 4.99
C GLN A 269 18.34 7.41 5.73
N ARG A 270 17.54 6.53 6.33
CA ARG A 270 18.05 5.33 6.97
C ARG A 270 18.77 4.43 5.98
N ARG A 271 18.21 4.22 4.78
CA ARG A 271 18.88 3.45 3.71
C ARG A 271 20.24 4.05 3.37
N TYR A 272 20.32 5.36 3.15
CA TYR A 272 21.59 6.05 2.89
C TYR A 272 22.60 5.84 4.01
N ALA A 273 22.18 6.02 5.27
CA ALA A 273 23.07 5.91 6.42
C ALA A 273 23.58 4.49 6.71
N THR A 274 22.84 3.45 6.30
CA THR A 274 23.16 2.06 6.66
C THR A 274 23.50 1.16 5.47
N TYR A 275 23.56 1.68 4.25
CA TYR A 275 23.90 0.88 3.08
C TYR A 275 25.40 0.52 3.10
N ASP A 276 25.73 -0.71 2.72
CA ASP A 276 27.11 -1.15 2.58
C ASP A 276 27.66 -0.72 1.21
N TYR A 277 28.55 0.26 1.22
CA TYR A 277 29.18 0.82 0.02
C TYR A 277 30.46 0.07 -0.39
N SER A 278 30.95 -0.88 0.40
CA SER A 278 32.25 -1.52 0.19
C SER A 278 32.49 -2.05 -1.23
N ARG A 279 31.47 -2.69 -1.84
CA ARG A 279 31.55 -3.20 -3.21
C ARG A 279 31.57 -2.09 -4.26
N ALA A 280 30.82 -1.01 -4.05
CA ALA A 280 30.78 0.13 -4.96
C ALA A 280 32.11 0.91 -4.91
N ASP A 281 32.61 1.16 -3.70
CA ASP A 281 33.88 1.83 -3.47
C ASP A 281 35.04 1.01 -4.05
N ALA A 282 35.08 -0.31 -3.81
CA ALA A 282 36.11 -1.18 -4.38
C ALA A 282 36.09 -1.19 -5.92
N SER A 283 34.91 -1.10 -6.54
CA SER A 283 34.79 -1.02 -8.00
C SER A 283 35.36 0.30 -8.55
N LEU A 284 35.14 1.42 -7.85
CA LEU A 284 35.69 2.71 -8.23
C LEU A 284 37.21 2.72 -8.05
N GLU A 285 37.70 2.28 -6.88
CA GLU A 285 39.13 2.23 -6.56
C GLU A 285 39.92 1.37 -7.56
N LEU A 286 39.36 0.23 -7.97
CA LEU A 286 39.96 -0.61 -9.01
C LEU A 286 40.19 0.18 -10.29
N PHE A 287 39.15 0.86 -10.79
CA PHE A 287 39.25 1.65 -12.03
C PHE A 287 40.20 2.85 -11.89
N MET A 288 40.19 3.53 -10.74
CA MET A 288 41.10 4.65 -10.47
C MET A 288 42.56 4.19 -10.44
N SER A 289 42.84 3.03 -9.84
CA SER A 289 44.20 2.47 -9.79
C SER A 289 44.75 2.12 -11.19
N GLU A 290 43.88 1.69 -12.11
CA GLU A 290 44.26 1.41 -13.50
C GLU A 290 44.61 2.70 -14.27
N LEU A 291 43.91 3.81 -13.99
CA LEU A 291 44.21 5.12 -14.60
C LEU A 291 45.52 5.72 -14.09
N GLU A 292 45.90 5.45 -12.84
CA GLU A 292 47.14 5.97 -12.25
C GLU A 292 48.37 5.10 -12.57
N GLY A 293 48.15 3.82 -12.92
CA GLY A 293 49.20 2.84 -13.19
C GLY A 293 49.56 2.62 -14.66
N GLY A 294 48.81 3.20 -15.61
CA GLY A 294 49.03 3.10 -17.06
C GLY A 294 49.59 4.38 -17.69
#